data_AF-A0A392VTY3-F1
#
_entry.id   AF-A0A392VTY3-F1
#
_cell.length_a   1.000
_cell.length_b   1.000
_cell.length_c   1.000
_cell.angle_alpha   90.00
_cell.angle_beta   90.00
_cell.angle_gamma   90.00
#
_symmetry.space_group_name_H-M   'P 1'
#
loop_
_entity.id
_entity.type
_entity.pdbx_description
1 polymer ?
#
loop_
_entity_poly.entity_id
_entity_poly.type
_entity_poly.pdbx_seq_one_letter_code
_entity_poly.pdbx_strand_id
1 'polypeptide(L)' 'GQPCADHDRASGEGVQPQEYTVIKMEVVSPFPDKFKVLEGKKVYLAAATLRPETMYGQTNAWVKPDGNYG' A
#
# COMPACT_ATOMS: atom_id res chain seq x y z
N GLY A 1 10.89 -21.67 0.95
CA GLY A 1 9.87 -21.25 1.93
C GLY A 1 8.69 -22.17 1.78
N GLN A 2 8.18 -22.69 2.89
CA GLN A 2 6.98 -23.53 2.91
C GLN A 2 5.79 -22.72 3.47
N PRO A 3 4.54 -23.07 3.15
CA PRO A 3 3.37 -22.47 3.80
C PRO A 3 3.45 -22.65 5.32
N CYS A 4 3.26 -21.57 6.08
CA CYS A 4 3.19 -21.63 7.54
C CYS A 4 1.77 -22.03 7.94
N ALA A 5 1.56 -23.33 8.13
CA ALA A 5 0.29 -23.92 8.57
C ALA A 5 0.06 -23.67 10.06
N ASP A 6 -1.17 -23.90 10.53
CA ASP A 6 -1.59 -23.47 11.87
C ASP A 6 -0.73 -24.04 13.02
N HIS A 7 -0.29 -25.30 12.93
CA HIS A 7 0.58 -25.91 13.95
C HIS A 7 2.03 -25.40 13.93
N ASP A 8 2.44 -24.70 12.87
CA ASP A 8 3.77 -24.09 12.75
C ASP A 8 3.77 -22.61 13.23
N ARG A 9 2.60 -22.08 13.62
CA ARG A 9 2.44 -20.67 14.01
C ARG A 9 2.70 -20.46 15.50
N ALA A 10 3.56 -19.50 15.83
CA ALA A 10 3.74 -19.03 17.21
C ALA A 10 2.60 -18.11 17.69
N SER A 11 1.79 -17.56 16.78
CA SER A 11 0.67 -16.67 17.06
C SER A 11 -0.31 -16.62 15.88
N GLY A 12 -1.59 -16.35 16.13
CA GLY A 12 -2.59 -16.18 15.06
C GLY A 12 -3.08 -17.50 14.46
N GLU A 13 -3.23 -18.53 15.28
CA GLU A 13 -3.87 -19.79 14.87
C GLU A 13 -5.27 -19.52 14.31
N GLY A 14 -5.57 -20.07 13.13
CA GLY A 14 -6.84 -19.84 12.43
C GLY A 14 -6.93 -18.53 11.65
N VAL A 15 -5.91 -17.65 11.68
CA VAL A 15 -5.89 -16.43 10.84
C VAL A 15 -5.74 -16.82 9.36
N GLN A 16 -6.68 -16.35 8.55
CA GLN A 16 -6.68 -16.58 7.11
C GLN A 16 -6.20 -15.35 6.34
N PRO A 17 -5.73 -15.51 5.10
CA PRO A 17 -5.46 -14.39 4.21
C PRO A 17 -6.72 -13.51 4.05
N GLN A 18 -6.57 -12.21 4.29
CA GLN A 18 -7.63 -11.23 4.08
C GLN A 18 -7.37 -10.48 2.77
N GLU A 19 -8.37 -10.45 1.89
CA GLU A 19 -8.30 -9.70 0.65
C GLU A 19 -8.47 -8.19 0.90
N TYR A 20 -7.68 -7.39 0.21
CA TYR A 20 -7.76 -5.93 0.17
C TYR A 20 -7.64 -5.45 -1.29
N THR A 21 -8.38 -4.40 -1.64
CA THR A 21 -8.16 -3.70 -2.90
C THR A 21 -7.01 -2.70 -2.76
N VAL A 22 -6.02 -2.75 -3.66
CA VAL A 22 -4.92 -1.78 -3.68
C VAL A 22 -5.16 -0.74 -4.76
N ILE A 23 -5.34 0.51 -4.35
CA ILE A 23 -5.49 1.67 -5.23
C ILE A 23 -4.11 2.20 -5.58
N LYS A 24 -3.81 2.29 -6.88
CA LYS A 24 -2.57 2.86 -7.41
C LYS A 24 -2.81 4.32 -7.77
N MET A 25 -2.26 5.24 -7.00
CA MET A 25 -2.34 6.68 -7.26
C MET A 25 -1.05 7.14 -7.91
N GLU A 26 -1.11 7.59 -9.17
CA GLU A 26 0.07 8.09 -9.88
C GLU A 26 0.54 9.42 -9.28
N VAL A 27 1.83 9.52 -8.97
CA VAL A 27 2.43 10.79 -8.57
C VAL A 27 2.64 11.61 -9.84
N VAL A 28 2.01 12.79 -9.89
CA VAL A 28 2.12 13.71 -11.03
C VAL A 28 3.36 14.59 -10.85
N SER A 29 4.03 14.92 -11.95
CA SER A 29 5.15 15.86 -11.95
C SER A 29 4.69 17.29 -11.60
N PRO A 30 5.53 18.13 -10.96
CA PRO A 30 6.93 17.88 -10.59
C PRO A 30 7.09 17.01 -9.35
N PHE A 31 8.11 16.15 -9.37
CA PHE A 31 8.41 15.29 -8.23
C PHE A 31 9.08 16.08 -7.09
N PRO A 32 8.75 15.73 -5.82
CA PRO A 32 9.53 16.15 -4.66
C PRO A 32 11.01 15.80 -4.80
N ASP A 33 11.90 16.52 -4.12
CA ASP A 33 13.36 16.32 -4.22
C ASP A 33 13.80 14.87 -4.01
N LYS A 34 13.15 14.15 -3.09
CA LYS A 34 13.42 12.73 -2.80
C LYS A 34 13.06 11.79 -3.95
N PHE A 35 12.13 12.19 -4.82
CA PHE A 35 11.66 11.42 -5.96
C PHE A 35 12.28 11.86 -7.30
N LYS A 36 13.21 12.84 -7.30
CA LYS A 36 13.93 13.27 -8.52
C LYS A 36 14.68 12.12 -9.21
N VAL A 37 15.21 11.17 -8.44
CA VAL A 37 15.90 9.97 -8.99
C VAL A 37 14.96 9.09 -9.81
N LEU A 38 13.65 9.23 -9.63
CA LEU A 38 12.61 8.50 -10.33
C LEU A 38 12.02 9.29 -11.50
N GLU A 39 12.61 10.42 -11.87
CA GLU A 39 12.21 11.17 -13.07
C GLU A 39 12.23 10.27 -14.32
N GLY A 40 11.19 10.40 -15.15
CA GLY A 40 10.98 9.56 -16.33
C GLY A 40 10.34 8.19 -16.05
N LYS A 41 10.07 7.83 -14.79
CA LYS A 41 9.33 6.62 -14.41
C LYS A 41 7.94 6.97 -13.87
N LYS A 42 7.01 6.02 -14.00
CA LYS A 42 5.70 6.12 -13.36
C LYS A 42 5.81 5.70 -11.90
N VAL A 43 5.58 6.64 -11.00
CA VAL A 43 5.61 6.41 -9.54
C VAL A 43 4.19 6.31 -9.04
N TYR A 44 3.88 5.29 -8.23
CA TYR A 44 2.55 5.05 -7.69
C TYR A 44 2.58 4.97 -6.17
N LEU A 45 1.67 5.68 -5.51
CA LEU A 45 1.33 5.44 -4.10
C LEU A 45 0.29 4.30 -4.06
N ALA A 46 0.66 3.19 -3.45
CA ALA A 46 -0.20 2.03 -3.28
C ALA A 46 -0.91 2.09 -1.92
N ALA A 47 -2.22 2.33 -1.90
CA ALA A 47 -3.03 2.34 -0.69
C ALA A 47 -4.01 1.17 -0.66
N ALA A 48 -4.06 0.43 0.44
CA ALA A 48 -5.00 -0.67 0.63
C ALA A 48 -6.35 -0.18 1.18
N THR A 49 -7.45 -0.71 0.67
CA THR A 49 -8.81 -0.44 1.14
C THR A 49 -9.67 -1.71 1.12
N LEU A 50 -10.64 -1.79 2.04
CA LEU A 50 -11.71 -2.80 2.03
C LEU A 50 -12.99 -2.28 1.37
N ARG A 51 -13.03 -0.98 1.04
CA ARG A 51 -14.22 -0.29 0.52
C ARG A 51 -13.92 0.39 -0.82
N PRO A 52 -13.64 -0.38 -1.88
CA PRO A 52 -13.32 0.18 -3.18
C PRO A 52 -14.46 1.02 -3.75
N GLU A 53 -15.71 0.73 -3.37
CA GLU A 53 -16.88 1.48 -3.80
C GLU A 53 -16.82 2.96 -3.39
N THR A 54 -16.13 3.29 -2.30
CA THR A 54 -16.05 4.69 -1.81
C THR A 54 -15.04 5.56 -2.53
N MET A 55 -14.25 4.99 -3.44
CA MET A 55 -13.11 5.69 -4.04
C MET A 55 -13.52 6.85 -4.97
N TYR A 56 -14.78 6.90 -5.43
CA TYR A 56 -15.29 8.06 -6.17
C TYR A 56 -15.26 9.38 -5.35
N GLY A 57 -15.26 9.29 -4.02
CA GLY A 57 -15.24 10.43 -3.12
C GLY A 57 -13.85 10.81 -2.60
N GLN A 58 -12.78 10.30 -3.21
CA GLN A 58 -11.43 10.58 -2.74
C GLN A 58 -11.04 12.05 -2.94
N THR A 59 -10.64 12.72 -1.86
CA THR A 59 -10.22 14.14 -1.88
C THR A 59 -8.71 14.32 -1.75
N ASN A 60 -8.05 13.41 -1.04
CA ASN A 60 -6.61 13.42 -0.81
C ASN A 60 -6.08 12.01 -0.49
N ALA A 61 -4.78 11.90 -0.25
CA ALA A 61 -4.12 10.69 0.24
C ALA A 61 -3.41 11.02 1.56
N TRP A 62 -3.61 10.18 2.57
CA TRP A 62 -3.00 10.35 3.88
C TRP A 62 -1.74 9.50 4.01
N VAL A 63 -0.67 10.11 4.49
CA VAL A 63 0.60 9.45 4.81
C VAL A 63 0.99 9.81 6.24
N LYS A 64 1.64 8.88 6.94
CA LYS A 64 2.20 9.11 8.27
C LYS A 64 3.56 9.80 8.11
N PRO A 65 3.78 11.03 8.60
CA PRO A 65 5.03 11.76 8.37
C PRO A 65 6.28 10.99 8.86
N ASP A 66 6.17 10.35 10.02
CA ASP A 66 7.25 9.57 10.63
C ASP A 66 7.22 8.08 10.25
N GLY A 67 6.45 7.73 9.22
CA GLY A 67 6.44 6.38 8.66
C GLY A 67 7.75 6.11 7.92
N ASN A 68 8.33 4.92 8.11
CA ASN A 68 9.42 4.47 7.27
C ASN A 68 8.84 3.87 5.98
N TYR A 69 9.04 4.55 4.86
CA TYR A 69 8.57 4.14 3.53
C TYR A 69 9.77 3.68 2.69
N GLY A 70 9.61 2.53 2.00
CA GLY A 70 10.66 1.86 1.25
C GLY A 70 10.89 2.38 -0.16
#